data_AF-A0A0B2VF33-F1
#
_entry.id   AF-A0A0B2VF33-F1
#
_cell.length_a   1.000
_cell.length_b   1.000
_cell.length_c   1.000
_cell.angle_alpha   90.00
_cell.angle_beta   90.00
_cell.angle_gamma   90.00
#
_symmetry.space_group_name_H-M   'P 1'
#
loop_
_entity.id
_entity.type
_entity.pdbx_description
1 polymer ?
#
loop_
_entity_poly.entity_id
_entity_poly.type
_entity_poly.pdbx_seq_one_letter_code
_entity_poly.pdbx_strand_id
1 'polypeptide(L)'
;MLIGEWKRFARYSGRWQLFRGCPKEFDDILKFIDGTGFNARPDYRLIRTYIENAIDRLKINSSGPFEWEQDRLILRKASVMGDKGESNLASSKLNKMEAAAALSDGEYEIDMTL
;
A
#
# COMPACT_ATOMS: atom_id res chain seq x y z
N MET A 1 12.58 -8.95 -23.44
CA MET A 1 11.39 -8.21 -23.89
C MET A 1 11.51 -6.76 -23.47
N LEU A 2 11.31 -5.84 -24.40
CA LEU A 2 11.14 -4.42 -24.13
C LEU A 2 9.78 -4.19 -23.44
N ILE A 3 9.62 -3.03 -22.79
CA ILE A 3 8.39 -2.68 -22.08
C ILE A 3 7.13 -2.73 -22.97
N GLY A 4 7.26 -2.36 -24.25
CA GLY A 4 6.17 -2.41 -25.22
C GLY A 4 5.73 -3.85 -25.56
N GLU A 5 6.68 -4.77 -25.66
CA GLU A 5 6.42 -6.17 -25.96
C GLU A 5 5.69 -6.85 -24.78
N TRP A 6 6.09 -6.53 -23.55
CA TRP A 6 5.39 -6.98 -22.35
C TRP A 6 3.97 -6.45 -22.27
N LYS A 7 3.76 -5.16 -22.56
CA LYS A 7 2.41 -4.57 -22.62
C LYS A 7 1.55 -5.29 -23.65
N ARG A 8 2.09 -5.59 -24.84
CA ARG A 8 1.36 -6.32 -25.88
C ARG A 8 1.06 -7.75 -25.43
N PHE A 9 2.07 -8.48 -24.93
CA PHE A 9 1.90 -9.85 -24.44
C PHE A 9 0.81 -9.94 -23.37
N ALA A 10 0.85 -9.08 -22.36
CA ALA A 10 -0.12 -9.08 -21.27
C ALA A 10 -1.57 -8.81 -21.72
N ARG A 11 -1.76 -8.07 -22.82
CA ARG A 11 -3.08 -7.75 -23.37
C ARG A 11 -3.68 -8.90 -24.19
N TYR A 12 -2.84 -9.69 -24.87
CA TYR A 12 -3.30 -10.75 -25.77
C TYR A 12 -3.10 -12.16 -25.16
N SER A 13 -1.87 -12.67 -25.19
CA SER A 13 -1.57 -14.08 -24.89
C SER A 13 -1.23 -14.35 -23.42
N GLY A 14 -0.73 -13.33 -22.72
CA GLY A 14 -0.22 -13.41 -21.35
C GLY A 14 -1.19 -12.90 -20.28
N ARG A 15 -2.45 -12.65 -20.64
CA ARG A 15 -3.41 -12.00 -19.74
C ARG A 15 -3.67 -12.79 -18.47
N TRP A 16 -3.80 -14.11 -18.62
CA TRP A 16 -3.95 -15.04 -17.49
C TRP A 16 -2.73 -15.02 -16.56
N GLN A 17 -1.52 -14.76 -17.10
CA GLN A 17 -0.29 -14.69 -16.33
C GLN A 17 -0.20 -13.37 -15.57
N LEU A 18 -0.65 -12.27 -16.16
CA LEU A 18 -0.72 -10.96 -15.51
C LEU A 18 -1.63 -11.00 -14.27
N PHE A 19 -2.80 -11.64 -14.38
CA PHE A 19 -3.78 -11.72 -13.30
C PHE A 19 -3.71 -13.01 -12.48
N ARG A 20 -2.58 -13.72 -12.53
CA ARG A 20 -2.40 -14.93 -11.74
C ARG A 20 -2.45 -14.58 -10.25
N GLY A 21 -3.46 -15.11 -9.56
CA GLY A 21 -3.70 -14.82 -8.14
C GLY A 21 -4.51 -13.55 -7.86
N CYS A 22 -4.95 -12.85 -8.91
CA CYS A 22 -5.85 -11.69 -8.78
C CYS A 22 -7.33 -12.12 -8.82
N PRO A 23 -8.26 -11.30 -8.29
CA PRO A 23 -9.69 -11.51 -8.46
C PRO A 23 -10.08 -11.50 -9.94
N LYS A 24 -11.04 -12.36 -10.34
CA LYS A 24 -11.48 -12.50 -11.73
C LYS A 24 -12.00 -11.19 -12.34
N GLU A 25 -12.56 -10.32 -11.50
CA GLU A 25 -13.13 -9.03 -11.89
C GLU A 25 -12.07 -8.10 -12.52
N PHE A 26 -10.78 -8.30 -12.22
CA PHE A 26 -9.69 -7.54 -12.81
C PHE A 26 -9.50 -7.84 -14.30
N ASP A 27 -9.77 -9.07 -14.74
CA ASP A 27 -9.76 -9.41 -16.16
C ASP A 27 -10.89 -8.67 -16.90
N ASP A 28 -12.06 -8.59 -16.29
CA ASP A 28 -13.22 -7.90 -16.85
C ASP A 28 -13.01 -6.37 -16.91
N ILE A 29 -12.41 -5.80 -15.86
CA ILE A 29 -11.96 -4.39 -15.88
C ILE A 29 -10.96 -4.15 -17.02
N LEU A 30 -9.99 -5.05 -17.22
CA LEU A 30 -8.99 -4.88 -18.27
C LEU A 30 -9.61 -4.97 -19.67
N LYS A 31 -10.54 -5.90 -19.90
CA LYS A 31 -11.34 -5.99 -21.14
C LYS A 31 -12.10 -4.69 -21.39
N PHE A 32 -12.71 -4.13 -20.35
CA PHE A 32 -13.45 -2.87 -20.45
C PHE A 32 -12.54 -1.69 -20.83
N ILE A 33 -11.38 -1.58 -20.18
CA ILE A 33 -10.39 -0.53 -20.50
C ILE A 33 -9.87 -0.70 -21.94
N ASP A 34 -9.57 -1.92 -22.37
CA ASP A 34 -9.13 -2.20 -23.74
C ASP A 34 -10.18 -1.84 -24.80
N GLY A 35 -11.46 -1.99 -24.47
CA GLY A 35 -12.58 -1.61 -25.33
C GLY A 35 -12.87 -0.10 -25.33
N THR A 36 -12.26 0.67 -24.43
CA THR A 36 -12.50 2.12 -24.35
C THR A 36 -11.64 2.84 -25.39
N GLY A 37 -12.28 3.63 -26.25
CA GLY A 37 -11.58 4.44 -27.26
C GLY A 37 -10.68 5.51 -26.62
N PHE A 38 -9.65 5.96 -27.33
CA PHE A 38 -8.68 6.94 -26.81
C PHE A 38 -9.32 8.25 -26.31
N ASN A 39 -10.35 8.74 -27.02
CA ASN A 39 -11.09 9.96 -26.66
C ASN A 39 -12.32 9.68 -25.77
N ALA A 40 -12.60 8.41 -25.48
CA ALA A 40 -13.77 8.03 -24.70
C ALA A 40 -13.43 8.07 -23.20
N ARG A 41 -14.38 8.58 -22.40
CA ARG A 41 -14.25 8.55 -20.95
C ARG A 41 -14.60 7.15 -20.43
N PRO A 42 -13.71 6.49 -19.66
CA PRO A 42 -14.04 5.23 -19.01
C PRO A 42 -15.21 5.41 -18.03
N ASP A 43 -16.10 4.42 -17.97
CA ASP A 43 -17.16 4.38 -16.97
C ASP A 43 -16.57 3.91 -15.62
N TYR A 44 -16.17 4.88 -14.81
CA TYR A 44 -15.65 4.60 -13.47
C TYR A 44 -16.70 4.00 -12.52
N ARG A 45 -18.01 4.17 -12.78
CA ARG A 45 -19.05 3.54 -11.97
C ARG A 45 -19.08 2.03 -12.21
N LEU A 46 -18.92 1.62 -13.46
CA LEU A 46 -18.79 0.21 -13.82
C LEU A 46 -17.53 -0.41 -13.19
N ILE A 47 -16.37 0.26 -13.30
CA ILE A 47 -15.13 -0.22 -12.68
C ILE A 47 -15.29 -0.36 -11.16
N ARG A 48 -15.92 0.62 -10.51
CA ARG A 48 -16.22 0.56 -9.06
C ARG A 48 -17.08 -0.65 -8.73
N THR A 49 -18.11 -0.93 -9.51
CA THR A 49 -19.00 -2.08 -9.30
C THR A 49 -18.23 -3.41 -9.37
N TYR A 50 -17.29 -3.55 -10.30
CA TYR A 50 -16.43 -4.74 -10.37
C TYR A 50 -15.55 -4.91 -9.13
N ILE A 51 -15.00 -3.81 -8.60
CA ILE A 51 -14.19 -3.83 -7.38
C ILE A 51 -15.05 -4.20 -6.17
N GLU A 52 -16.23 -3.62 -6.03
CA GLU A 52 -17.18 -3.95 -4.96
C GLU A 52 -17.61 -5.42 -5.00
N ASN A 53 -17.94 -5.93 -6.19
CA ASN A 53 -18.25 -7.35 -6.38
C ASN A 53 -17.09 -8.26 -5.93
N ALA A 54 -15.85 -7.86 -6.18
CA ALA A 54 -14.67 -8.60 -5.73
C ALA A 54 -14.53 -8.56 -4.19
N ILE A 55 -14.76 -7.41 -3.57
CA ILE A 55 -14.77 -7.21 -2.11
C ILE A 55 -15.81 -8.11 -1.46
N ASP A 56 -17.06 -8.07 -1.95
CA ASP A 56 -18.17 -8.86 -1.42
C ASP A 56 -17.91 -10.36 -1.57
N ARG A 57 -17.46 -10.79 -2.76
CA ARG A 57 -17.17 -12.21 -3.04
C ARG A 57 -16.02 -12.74 -2.19
N LEU A 58 -14.98 -11.94 -1.97
CA LEU A 58 -13.82 -12.31 -1.15
C LEU A 58 -14.02 -12.03 0.34
N LYS A 59 -15.18 -11.45 0.72
CA LYS A 59 -15.54 -11.09 2.09
C LYS A 59 -14.50 -10.19 2.75
N ILE A 60 -13.97 -9.24 1.99
CA ILE A 60 -12.99 -8.28 2.48
C ILE A 60 -13.73 -7.24 3.33
N ASN A 61 -13.19 -6.94 4.50
CA ASN A 61 -13.72 -5.87 5.34
C ASN A 61 -13.30 -4.51 4.77
N SER A 62 -14.23 -3.83 4.09
CA SER A 62 -14.00 -2.49 3.53
C SER A 62 -13.95 -1.37 4.58
N SER A 63 -14.40 -1.64 5.81
CA SER A 63 -14.39 -0.67 6.92
C SER A 63 -13.18 -0.84 7.85
N GLY A 64 -12.38 -1.88 7.61
CA GLY A 64 -11.15 -2.11 8.36
C GLY A 64 -10.11 -1.05 8.02
N PRO A 65 -9.22 -0.72 8.97
CA PRO A 65 -8.07 0.12 8.68
C PRO A 65 -7.13 -0.59 7.69
N PHE A 66 -6.38 0.19 6.93
CA PHE A 66 -5.36 -0.34 6.04
C PHE A 66 -4.16 -0.91 6.83
N GLU A 67 -3.38 -1.78 6.21
CA GLU A 67 -2.20 -2.41 6.85
C GLU A 67 -1.20 -1.35 7.37
N TRP A 68 -0.98 -0.28 6.60
CA TRP A 68 -0.08 0.80 6.99
C TRP A 68 -0.64 1.72 8.08
N GLU A 69 -1.95 1.70 8.34
CA GLU A 69 -2.56 2.42 9.46
C GLU A 69 -2.38 1.67 10.79
N GLN A 70 -2.05 0.38 10.72
CA GLN A 70 -1.78 -0.44 11.90
C GLN A 70 -0.29 -0.65 12.17
N ASP A 71 0.57 -0.37 11.19
CA ASP A 71 2.00 -0.53 11.33
C ASP A 71 2.58 0.48 12.33
N ARG A 72 3.06 -0.04 13.46
CA ARG A 72 3.65 0.74 14.55
C ARG A 72 4.81 1.61 14.11
N LEU A 73 5.64 1.15 13.17
CA LEU A 73 6.77 1.93 12.67
C LEU A 73 6.29 3.10 11.81
N ILE A 74 5.29 2.87 10.96
CA ILE A 74 4.68 3.92 10.13
C ILE A 74 4.00 4.95 11.02
N LEU A 75 3.23 4.50 12.02
CA LEU A 75 2.56 5.39 12.98
C LEU A 75 3.57 6.22 13.80
N ARG A 76 4.65 5.60 14.28
CA ARG A 76 5.72 6.30 15.01
C ARG A 76 6.43 7.32 14.12
N LYS A 77 6.66 6.98 12.85
CA LYS A 77 7.26 7.91 11.90
C LYS A 77 6.30 9.06 11.57
N ALA A 78 5.01 8.75 11.40
CA ALA A 78 3.96 9.73 11.16
C ALA A 78 3.80 10.70 12.33
N SER A 79 3.89 10.24 13.59
CA SER A 79 3.78 11.12 14.76
C SER A 79 4.91 12.16 14.85
N VAL A 80 6.06 11.89 14.22
CA VAL A 80 7.23 12.79 14.18
C VAL A 80 7.25 13.62 12.89
N MET A 81 6.52 13.19 11.87
CA MET A 81 6.39 13.88 10.58
C MET A 81 5.35 14.98 10.73
N GLY A 82 5.79 16.23 10.80
CA GLY A 82 4.87 17.36 10.79
C GLY A 82 4.09 17.47 9.48
N ASP A 83 3.06 18.31 9.46
CA ASP A 83 2.10 18.48 8.35
C ASP A 83 2.71 18.75 6.96
N LYS A 84 3.98 19.15 6.92
CA LYS A 84 4.72 19.45 5.68
C LYS A 84 5.40 18.24 5.03
N GLY A 85 5.23 17.02 5.55
CA GLY A 85 5.74 15.80 4.92
C GLY A 85 7.27 15.68 4.92
N GLU A 86 7.94 16.24 5.93
CA GLU A 86 9.41 16.24 6.06
C GLU A 86 9.94 14.90 6.57
N SER A 87 9.74 13.82 5.81
CA SER A 87 10.10 12.45 6.17
C SER A 87 11.57 12.28 6.58
N ASN A 88 12.50 13.00 5.95
CA ASN A 88 13.93 12.91 6.27
C ASN A 88 14.26 13.47 7.67
N LEU A 89 13.62 14.58 8.08
CA LEU A 89 13.77 15.13 9.42
C LEU A 89 13.07 14.25 10.46
N ALA A 90 11.93 13.65 10.08
CA ALA A 90 11.19 12.74 10.95
C ALA A 90 12.04 11.53 11.35
N SER A 91 12.71 10.88 10.39
CA SER A 91 13.61 9.76 10.68
C SER A 91 14.78 10.15 11.60
N SER A 92 15.41 11.31 11.38
CA SER A 92 16.53 11.76 12.23
C SER A 92 16.10 12.05 13.67
N LYS A 93 14.93 12.67 13.86
CA LYS A 93 14.36 12.92 15.19
C LYS A 93 14.01 11.62 15.91
N LEU A 94 13.40 10.67 15.19
CA LEU A 94 13.00 9.38 15.73
C LEU A 94 14.22 8.57 16.21
N ASN A 95 15.29 8.51 15.41
CA ASN A 95 16.54 7.85 15.81
C ASN A 95 17.18 8.49 17.05
N LYS A 96 17.13 9.83 17.16
CA LYS A 96 17.64 10.54 18.35
C LYS A 96 16.81 10.24 19.60
N MET A 97 15.48 10.16 19.46
CA MET A 97 14.58 9.78 20.56
C MET A 97 14.79 8.33 21.00
N GLU A 98 14.97 7.40 20.05
CA GLU A 98 15.27 6.00 20.35
C GLU A 98 16.63 5.84 21.04
N ALA A 99 17.67 6.54 20.58
CA ALA A 99 18.97 6.54 21.23
C ALA A 99 18.88 7.11 22.66
N ALA A 100 18.16 8.20 22.87
CA ALA A 100 17.98 8.79 24.20
C ALA A 100 17.21 7.87 25.16
N ALA A 101 16.16 7.18 24.68
CA ALA A 101 15.41 6.22 25.48
C ALA A 101 16.24 4.97 25.85
N ALA A 102 17.08 4.48 24.92
CA ALA A 102 17.98 3.36 25.20
C ALA A 102 19.07 3.70 26.23
N LEU A 103 19.47 4.98 26.34
CA LEU A 103 20.38 5.45 27.39
C LEU A 103 19.67 5.55 28.76
N SER A 104 18.40 5.98 28.82
CA SER A 104 17.68 6.09 30.10
C SER A 104 17.34 4.74 30.73
N ASP A 105 17.11 3.71 29.92
CA ASP A 105 16.85 2.35 30.44
C ASP A 105 18.10 1.68 31.02
N GLY A 106 19.30 2.16 30.69
CA GLY A 106 20.58 1.67 31.23
C GLY A 106 21.04 2.33 32.54
N GLU A 107 20.42 3.44 32.95
CA GLU A 107 20.81 4.18 34.16
C GLU A 107 20.11 3.69 35.45
N TYR A 108 19.14 2.76 35.34
CA TYR A 108 18.41 2.20 36.50
C TYR A 108 18.97 0.86 37.04
N GLU A 109 20.16 0.41 36.60
CA GLU A 109 20.85 -0.75 37.19
C GLU A 109 22.03 -0.38 38.12
N ILE A 110 22.13 0.88 38.57
CA ILE A 110 23.20 1.28 39.49
C ILE A 110 22.65 1.65 40.88
N ASP A 111 22.77 0.64 41.74
CA ASP A 111 23.12 0.65 43.17
C ASP A 111 22.00 0.67 44.24
N MET A 112 21.97 -0.41 45.02
CA MET A 112 21.98 -0.31 46.48
C MET A 112 22.31 -1.68 47.12
N THR A 113 23.60 -1.94 47.33
CA THR A 113 24.05 -2.67 48.54
C THR A 113 25.40 -2.11 48.98
N LEU A 114 25.33 -1.18 49.95
CA LEU A 114 26.43 -0.74 50.81
C LEU A 114 26.94 -1.90 51.69
#